data_AF-A0A4Y2HMX2-F1
#
_entry.id   AF-A0A4Y2HMX2-F1
#
_cell.length_a   1.000
_cell.length_b   1.000
_cell.length_c   1.000
_cell.angle_alpha   90.00
_cell.angle_beta   90.00
_cell.angle_gamma   90.00
#
_symmetry.space_group_name_H-M   'P 1'
#
loop_
_entity.id
_entity.type
_entity.pdbx_description
1 polymer ?
#
loop_
_entity_poly.entity_id
_entity_poly.type
_entity_poly.pdbx_seq_one_letter_code
_entity_poly.pdbx_strand_id
1 'polypeptide(L)'
;MDILFQKGIYPFEYMSSFTKFEEIQLLPRSAFSSSLTNEVITEAEYEPVQTVWKSFNIENLGDYQDLYVKTDVILLVDVFENFRKLTQNFYHLDAAHMLTSPGLACQAALKMTNVKLDLFTDIDMHLFIEKRIRGGVSVISHRHSEANHSQCPNYDSAKDNKYITYLDANNFYGCVISQPLPVSGFEWVSPDKISQQLIWHHPNDSAVGCILEVDMEYPPELHDQHNSNPLTPERMNIKPPMLSPTAMEILAEMNMKPASKTEKLAPNLYNKQNYGLHYRNL
;
A
#
# COMPACT_ATOMS: atom_id res chain seq x y z
N MET A 1 35.16 10.77 7.06
CA MET A 1 34.06 10.64 8.04
C MET A 1 32.74 10.55 7.30
N ASP A 2 32.41 11.53 6.46
CA ASP A 2 31.10 11.61 5.78
C ASP A 2 30.72 10.37 4.94
N ILE A 3 31.72 9.66 4.43
CA ILE A 3 31.55 8.40 3.68
C ILE A 3 30.87 7.28 4.48
N LEU A 4 30.90 7.34 5.82
CA LEU A 4 30.24 6.37 6.70
C LEU A 4 28.79 6.76 7.04
N PHE A 5 28.34 7.97 6.71
CA PHE A 5 26.96 8.41 6.96
C PHE A 5 25.98 8.05 5.84
N GLN A 6 26.49 7.37 4.80
CA GLN A 6 25.70 6.86 3.68
C GLN A 6 25.71 5.33 3.68
N LYS A 7 24.79 4.73 2.92
CA LYS A 7 24.73 3.29 2.75
C LYS A 7 26.06 2.77 2.19
N GLY A 8 26.71 1.87 2.91
CA GLY A 8 27.91 1.20 2.43
C GLY A 8 27.63 0.28 1.24
N ILE A 9 28.65 0.04 0.42
CA ILE A 9 28.58 -0.90 -0.70
C ILE A 9 29.29 -2.19 -0.29
N TYR A 10 28.60 -3.32 -0.41
CA TYR A 10 29.10 -4.60 0.05
C TYR A 10 28.97 -5.67 -1.04
N PRO A 11 29.98 -6.53 -1.26
CA PRO A 11 29.96 -7.55 -2.31
C PRO A 11 29.26 -8.82 -1.81
N PHE A 12 27.94 -8.73 -1.58
CA PHE A 12 27.14 -9.81 -0.97
C PHE A 12 27.32 -11.17 -1.68
N GLU A 13 27.29 -11.16 -3.01
CA GLU A 13 27.38 -12.37 -3.84
C GLU A 13 28.78 -13.00 -3.82
N TYR A 14 29.81 -12.19 -3.63
CA TYR A 14 31.18 -12.68 -3.54
C TYR A 14 31.47 -13.34 -2.18
N MET A 15 30.88 -12.81 -1.11
CA MET A 15 31.09 -13.23 0.29
C MET A 15 30.35 -14.52 0.63
N SER A 16 30.75 -15.59 -0.04
CA SER A 16 30.09 -16.90 -0.06
C SER A 16 30.65 -17.92 0.96
N SER A 17 31.78 -17.63 1.60
CA SER A 17 32.39 -18.50 2.61
C SER A 17 33.25 -17.72 3.60
N PHE A 18 33.49 -18.30 4.78
CA PHE A 18 34.35 -17.67 5.80
C PHE A 18 35.79 -17.48 5.34
N THR A 19 36.29 -18.33 4.44
CA THR A 19 37.66 -18.19 3.90
C THR A 19 37.84 -16.89 3.11
N LYS A 20 36.76 -16.28 2.62
CA LYS A 20 36.81 -14.99 1.91
C LYS A 20 37.25 -13.84 2.82
N PHE A 21 36.96 -13.90 4.12
CA PHE A 21 37.34 -12.84 5.05
C PHE A 21 38.86 -12.66 5.16
N GLU A 22 39.64 -13.72 4.93
CA GLU A 22 41.10 -13.70 4.98
C GLU A 22 41.74 -13.09 3.72
N GLU A 23 40.96 -12.77 2.68
CA GLU A 23 41.50 -12.18 1.45
C GLU A 23 41.96 -10.74 1.68
N ILE A 24 43.23 -10.47 1.40
CA ILE A 24 43.90 -9.19 1.68
C ILE A 24 43.77 -8.15 0.58
N GLN A 25 43.18 -8.51 -0.56
CA GLN A 25 43.08 -7.64 -1.72
C GLN A 25 41.70 -6.98 -1.77
N LEU A 26 41.69 -5.68 -2.05
CA LEU A 26 40.47 -5.01 -2.46
C LEU A 26 39.95 -5.65 -3.75
N LEU A 27 38.71 -6.13 -3.69
CA LEU A 27 38.08 -6.82 -4.81
C LEU A 27 37.88 -5.91 -6.02
N PRO A 28 37.97 -6.43 -7.26
CA PRO A 28 37.64 -5.64 -8.44
C PRO A 28 36.16 -5.25 -8.46
N ARG A 29 35.83 -4.15 -9.15
CA ARG A 29 34.45 -3.67 -9.32
C ARG A 29 33.48 -4.76 -9.78
N SER A 30 33.92 -5.69 -10.63
CA SER A 30 33.12 -6.82 -11.13
C SER A 30 32.63 -7.77 -10.04
N ALA A 31 33.26 -7.78 -8.85
CA ALA A 31 32.83 -8.59 -7.72
C ALA A 31 31.65 -7.98 -6.94
N PHE A 32 31.30 -6.72 -7.22
CA PHE A 32 30.16 -6.01 -6.65
C PHE A 32 28.99 -6.04 -7.64
N SER A 33 28.56 -7.25 -7.99
CA SER A 33 27.40 -7.48 -8.84
C SER A 33 26.17 -7.87 -8.02
N SER A 34 24.99 -7.51 -8.51
CA SER A 34 23.71 -7.87 -7.88
C SER A 34 22.96 -8.84 -8.77
N SER A 35 22.66 -10.03 -8.24
CA SER A 35 21.83 -11.02 -8.93
C SER A 35 20.38 -10.55 -9.13
N LEU A 36 19.94 -9.55 -8.35
CA LEU A 36 18.59 -8.97 -8.44
C LEU A 36 18.44 -8.02 -9.63
N THR A 37 19.48 -7.23 -9.92
CA THR A 37 19.47 -6.26 -11.03
C THR A 37 20.22 -6.75 -12.27
N ASN A 38 21.02 -7.82 -12.14
CA ASN A 38 21.99 -8.27 -13.13
C ASN A 38 22.97 -7.17 -13.58
N GLU A 39 23.27 -6.24 -12.67
CA GLU A 39 24.15 -5.10 -12.92
C GLU A 39 25.37 -5.14 -11.98
N VAL A 40 26.45 -4.53 -12.43
CA VAL A 40 27.65 -4.25 -11.65
C VAL A 40 27.62 -2.78 -11.27
N ILE A 41 28.04 -2.43 -10.05
CA ILE A 41 28.13 -1.03 -9.62
C ILE A 41 28.92 -0.17 -10.62
N THR A 42 28.56 1.10 -10.72
CA THR A 42 29.25 2.10 -11.54
C THR A 42 30.61 2.48 -10.95
N GLU A 43 31.44 3.18 -11.73
CA GLU A 43 32.74 3.65 -11.24
C GLU A 43 32.60 4.66 -10.09
N ALA A 44 31.59 5.55 -10.19
CA ALA A 44 31.29 6.54 -9.15
C ALA A 44 30.84 5.88 -7.83
N GLU A 45 30.18 4.72 -7.90
CA GLU A 45 29.82 3.93 -6.73
C GLU A 45 31.02 3.16 -6.16
N TYR A 46 31.99 2.80 -6.99
CA TYR A 46 33.18 2.07 -6.54
C TYR A 46 34.24 2.96 -5.87
N GLU A 47 34.34 4.23 -6.26
CA GLU A 47 35.25 5.21 -5.64
C GLU A 47 35.10 5.29 -4.10
N PRO A 48 33.87 5.33 -3.54
CA PRO A 48 33.66 5.21 -2.09
C PRO A 48 34.28 3.95 -1.47
N VAL A 49 34.15 2.78 -2.11
CA VAL A 49 34.72 1.52 -1.60
C VAL A 49 36.24 1.62 -1.51
N GLN A 50 36.88 2.14 -2.56
CA GLN A 50 38.33 2.36 -2.59
C GLN A 50 38.77 3.35 -1.51
N THR A 51 37.98 4.39 -1.28
CA THR A 51 38.24 5.42 -0.27
C THR A 51 38.13 4.85 1.13
N VAL A 52 37.10 4.04 1.42
CA VAL A 52 36.95 3.34 2.70
C VAL A 52 38.12 2.39 2.94
N TRP A 53 38.45 1.55 1.95
CA TRP A 53 39.56 0.60 2.05
C TRP A 53 40.86 1.28 2.46
N LYS A 54 41.21 2.39 1.79
CA LYS A 54 42.43 3.15 2.04
C LYS A 54 42.38 3.94 3.35
N SER A 55 41.27 4.64 3.62
CA SER A 55 41.18 5.58 4.74
C SER A 55 41.14 4.88 6.10
N PHE A 56 40.59 3.66 6.15
CA PHE A 56 40.47 2.87 7.37
C PHE A 56 41.58 1.80 7.51
N ASN A 57 42.56 1.80 6.60
CA ASN A 57 43.66 0.82 6.56
C ASN A 57 43.15 -0.62 6.65
N ILE A 58 42.15 -0.95 5.83
CA ILE A 58 41.56 -2.30 5.78
C ILE A 58 42.62 -3.30 5.30
N GLU A 59 42.91 -4.33 6.10
CA GLU A 59 43.95 -5.31 5.78
C GLU A 59 43.38 -6.52 5.03
N ASN A 60 42.11 -6.86 5.28
CA ASN A 60 41.42 -7.98 4.67
C ASN A 60 39.90 -7.75 4.53
N LEU A 61 39.20 -8.65 3.84
CA LEU A 61 37.73 -8.55 3.66
C LEU A 61 36.95 -8.75 4.97
N GLY A 62 37.54 -9.39 5.98
CA GLY A 62 37.04 -9.45 7.36
C GLY A 62 36.93 -8.07 7.99
N ASP A 63 38.01 -7.30 7.97
CA ASP A 63 38.02 -5.93 8.49
C ASP A 63 37.02 -5.04 7.74
N TYR A 64 36.91 -5.23 6.42
CA TYR A 64 35.93 -4.52 5.60
C TYR A 64 34.49 -4.85 6.02
N GLN A 65 34.19 -6.13 6.26
CA GLN A 65 32.89 -6.58 6.76
C GLN A 65 32.60 -6.01 8.15
N ASP A 66 33.56 -6.09 9.07
CA ASP A 66 33.38 -5.58 10.43
C ASP A 66 33.07 -4.08 10.43
N LEU A 67 33.79 -3.30 9.59
CA LEU A 67 33.50 -1.89 9.41
C LEU A 67 32.12 -1.65 8.80
N TYR A 68 31.76 -2.42 7.76
CA TYR A 68 30.45 -2.32 7.09
C TYR A 68 29.30 -2.60 8.06
N VAL A 69 29.32 -3.76 8.73
CA VAL A 69 28.28 -4.17 9.69
C VAL A 69 28.21 -3.22 10.86
N LYS A 70 29.36 -2.79 11.40
CA LYS A 70 29.40 -1.82 12.50
C LYS A 70 28.77 -0.49 12.10
N THR A 71 29.02 -0.02 10.88
CA THR A 71 28.42 1.21 10.37
C THR A 71 26.90 1.07 10.21
N ASP A 72 26.43 -0.03 9.61
CA ASP A 72 24.99 -0.31 9.46
C ASP A 72 24.27 -0.39 10.82
N VAL A 73 24.88 -1.05 11.81
CA VAL A 73 24.33 -1.15 13.16
C VAL A 73 24.30 0.21 13.86
N ILE A 74 25.36 1.02 13.76
CA ILE A 74 25.41 2.35 14.36
C ILE A 74 24.36 3.28 13.75
N LEU A 75 24.21 3.27 12.42
CA LEU A 75 23.20 4.06 11.73
C LEU A 75 21.78 3.65 12.14
N LEU A 76 21.51 2.34 12.26
CA LEU A 76 20.23 1.85 12.74
C LEU A 76 19.96 2.29 14.18
N VAL A 77 20.97 2.18 15.07
CA VAL A 77 20.84 2.60 16.47
C VAL A 77 20.55 4.10 16.56
N ASP A 78 21.26 4.95 15.82
CA ASP A 78 21.04 6.41 15.84
C ASP A 78 19.62 6.77 15.37
N VAL A 79 19.18 6.23 14.23
CA VAL A 79 17.82 6.44 13.71
C VAL A 79 16.77 5.93 14.69
N PHE A 80 16.97 4.74 15.27
CA PHE A 80 15.99 4.14 16.18
C PHE A 80 15.91 4.87 17.52
N GLU A 81 17.04 5.29 18.10
CA GLU A 81 17.05 6.09 19.33
C GLU A 81 16.36 7.45 19.13
N ASN A 82 16.55 8.09 17.97
CA ASN A 82 15.83 9.31 17.62
C ASN A 82 14.32 9.05 17.45
N PHE A 83 13.94 7.93 16.82
CA PHE A 83 12.54 7.52 16.72
C PHE A 83 11.89 7.21 18.08
N ARG A 84 12.62 6.57 19.00
CA ARG A 84 12.17 6.35 20.39
C ARG A 84 11.93 7.66 21.12
N LYS A 85 12.87 8.61 21.06
CA LYS A 85 12.71 9.95 21.65
C LYS A 85 11.47 10.66 21.08
N LEU A 86 11.29 10.62 19.76
CA LEU A 86 10.14 11.21 19.10
C LEU A 86 8.82 10.62 19.63
N THR A 87 8.71 9.29 19.63
CA THR A 87 7.48 8.58 20.03
C THR A 87 7.16 8.76 21.52
N GLN A 88 8.18 8.79 22.38
CA GLN A 88 8.01 9.12 23.79
C GLN A 88 7.55 10.58 24.00
N ASN A 89 8.08 11.52 23.22
CA ASN A 89 7.71 12.93 23.33
C ASN A 89 6.28 13.22 22.85
N PHE A 90 5.89 12.66 21.70
CA PHE A 90 4.59 12.94 21.08
C PHE A 90 3.46 12.06 21.63
N TYR A 91 3.73 10.79 21.91
CA TYR A 91 2.70 9.81 22.27
C TYR A 91 2.85 9.27 23.69
N HIS A 92 3.96 9.59 24.38
CA HIS A 92 4.31 9.00 25.67
C HIS A 92 4.36 7.47 25.61
N LEU A 93 4.80 6.94 24.47
CA LEU A 93 4.98 5.51 24.21
C LEU A 93 6.42 5.28 23.77
N ASP A 94 7.04 4.20 24.25
CA ASP A 94 8.36 3.78 23.76
C ASP A 94 8.19 2.80 22.60
N ALA A 95 8.70 3.18 21.42
CA ALA A 95 8.71 2.32 20.25
C ALA A 95 9.40 0.97 20.48
N ALA A 96 10.37 0.88 21.41
CA ALA A 96 11.04 -0.38 21.75
C ALA A 96 10.12 -1.42 22.43
N HIS A 97 8.96 -1.01 22.95
CA HIS A 97 7.95 -1.92 23.49
C HIS A 97 6.91 -2.35 22.46
N MET A 98 7.04 -1.90 21.21
CA MET A 98 6.11 -2.21 20.13
C MET A 98 6.76 -3.16 19.13
N LEU A 99 6.03 -4.21 18.75
CA LEU A 99 6.52 -5.17 17.76
C LEU A 99 6.64 -4.55 16.36
N THR A 100 5.74 -3.63 16.01
CA THR A 100 5.65 -3.02 14.67
C THR A 100 5.21 -1.56 14.73
N SER A 101 5.58 -0.77 13.71
CA SER A 101 5.15 0.62 13.58
C SER A 101 3.62 0.79 13.48
N PRO A 102 2.85 -0.07 12.77
CA PRO A 102 1.39 -0.03 12.83
C PRO A 102 0.83 -0.31 14.23
N GLY A 103 1.44 -1.23 14.98
CA GLY A 103 1.08 -1.50 16.37
C GLY A 103 1.28 -0.27 17.27
N LEU A 104 2.42 0.42 17.11
CA LEU A 104 2.69 1.68 17.79
C LEU A 104 1.65 2.75 17.43
N ALA A 105 1.34 2.92 16.14
CA ALA A 105 0.35 3.90 15.68
C ALA A 105 -1.05 3.62 16.25
N CYS A 106 -1.45 2.35 16.30
CA CYS A 106 -2.72 1.92 16.91
C CYS A 106 -2.75 2.24 18.41
N GLN A 107 -1.69 1.89 19.16
CA GLN A 107 -1.63 2.20 20.58
C GLN A 107 -1.59 3.70 20.86
N ALA A 108 -0.88 4.48 20.03
CA ALA A 108 -0.88 5.94 20.12
C ALA A 108 -2.30 6.48 19.92
N ALA A 109 -3.02 6.02 18.89
CA ALA A 109 -4.40 6.44 18.63
C ALA A 109 -5.33 6.12 19.81
N LEU A 110 -5.28 4.90 20.35
CA LEU A 110 -6.09 4.49 21.51
C LEU A 110 -5.76 5.35 22.75
N LYS A 111 -4.48 5.59 23.02
CA LYS A 111 -4.03 6.38 24.17
C LYS A 111 -4.43 7.86 24.05
N MET A 112 -4.30 8.45 22.86
CA MET A 112 -4.60 9.86 22.63
C MET A 112 -6.11 10.14 22.67
N THR A 113 -6.92 9.19 22.20
CA THR A 113 -8.38 9.34 22.12
C THR A 113 -9.10 8.86 23.39
N ASN A 114 -8.45 8.00 24.20
CA ASN A 114 -9.06 7.26 25.31
C ASN A 114 -10.31 6.45 24.91
N VAL A 115 -10.44 6.12 23.62
CA VAL A 115 -11.55 5.32 23.12
C VAL A 115 -11.44 3.88 23.65
N LYS A 116 -12.59 3.30 24.00
CA LYS A 116 -12.70 1.88 24.32
C LYS A 116 -13.38 1.18 23.16
N LEU A 117 -12.71 0.19 22.59
CA LEU A 117 -13.24 -0.60 21.50
C LEU A 117 -13.83 -1.89 22.08
N ASP A 118 -15.10 -2.16 21.79
CA ASP A 118 -15.70 -3.46 22.08
C ASP A 118 -15.22 -4.48 21.05
N LEU A 119 -15.14 -5.74 21.49
CA LEU A 119 -14.90 -6.86 20.60
C LEU A 119 -16.25 -7.46 20.19
N PHE A 120 -16.32 -7.97 18.96
CA PHE A 120 -17.44 -8.83 18.58
C PHE A 120 -17.41 -10.10 19.43
N THR A 121 -18.51 -10.35 20.16
CA THR A 121 -18.71 -11.56 20.96
C THR A 121 -19.48 -12.63 20.19
N ASP A 122 -20.15 -12.24 19.11
CA ASP A 122 -20.86 -13.12 18.17
C ASP A 122 -19.98 -13.37 16.93
N ILE A 123 -19.76 -14.65 16.62
CA ILE A 123 -19.00 -15.08 15.44
C ILE A 123 -19.68 -14.68 14.14
N ASP A 124 -21.01 -14.65 14.10
CA ASP A 124 -21.75 -14.28 12.90
C ASP A 124 -21.59 -12.79 12.60
N MET A 125 -21.54 -11.93 13.63
CA MET A 125 -21.21 -10.51 13.45
C MET A 125 -19.79 -10.33 12.94
N HIS A 126 -18.83 -11.07 13.51
CA HIS A 126 -17.43 -11.01 13.08
C HIS A 126 -17.29 -11.40 11.60
N LEU A 127 -17.84 -12.56 11.21
CA LEU A 127 -17.82 -13.04 9.83
C LEU A 127 -18.63 -12.13 8.89
N PHE A 128 -19.69 -11.50 9.40
CA PHE A 128 -20.44 -10.52 8.65
C PHE A 128 -19.54 -9.33 8.28
N ILE A 129 -18.90 -8.69 9.26
CA ILE A 129 -18.03 -7.55 9.01
C ILE A 129 -16.81 -7.95 8.17
N GLU A 130 -16.12 -9.04 8.49
CA GLU A 130 -14.90 -9.48 7.80
C GLU A 130 -15.13 -9.67 6.30
N LYS A 131 -16.21 -10.35 5.90
CA LYS A 131 -16.58 -10.55 4.47
C LYS A 131 -16.83 -9.24 3.72
N ARG A 132 -17.13 -8.16 4.44
CA ARG A 132 -17.54 -6.85 3.89
C ARG A 132 -16.41 -5.81 3.95
N ILE A 133 -15.27 -6.15 4.56
CA ILE A 133 -14.04 -5.34 4.46
C ILE A 133 -13.52 -5.42 3.02
N ARG A 134 -13.36 -4.25 2.39
CA ARG A 134 -12.85 -4.12 1.01
C ARG A 134 -11.63 -3.20 1.03
N GLY A 135 -10.68 -3.47 0.14
CA GLY A 135 -9.53 -2.60 -0.08
C GLY A 135 -9.89 -1.38 -0.93
N GLY A 136 -8.87 -0.60 -1.28
CA GLY A 136 -9.03 0.50 -2.24
C GLY A 136 -9.44 -0.01 -3.62
N VAL A 137 -10.29 0.76 -4.30
CA VAL A 137 -10.65 0.51 -5.70
C VAL A 137 -9.51 1.00 -6.59
N SER A 138 -9.01 0.12 -7.45
CA SER A 138 -8.02 0.46 -8.48
C SER A 138 -8.60 0.11 -9.84
N VAL A 139 -8.91 1.11 -10.66
CA VAL A 139 -9.57 0.94 -11.95
C VAL A 139 -8.87 1.76 -13.03
N ILE A 140 -8.80 1.20 -14.24
CA ILE A 140 -8.35 1.88 -15.45
C ILE A 140 -9.54 1.94 -16.41
N SER A 141 -10.24 3.06 -16.40
CA SER A 141 -11.45 3.25 -17.21
C SER A 141 -11.13 3.66 -18.66
N HIS A 142 -9.95 4.26 -18.87
CA HIS A 142 -9.43 4.59 -20.18
C HIS A 142 -7.94 4.19 -20.25
N ARG A 143 -7.59 3.29 -21.18
CA ARG A 143 -6.28 2.61 -21.19
C ARG A 143 -5.11 3.51 -21.60
N HIS A 144 -5.33 4.48 -22.48
CA HIS A 144 -4.28 5.35 -22.98
C HIS A 144 -4.83 6.74 -23.28
N SER A 145 -4.17 7.76 -22.76
CA SER A 145 -4.47 9.15 -23.08
C SER A 145 -3.16 9.92 -23.12
N GLU A 146 -2.95 10.68 -24.19
CA GLU A 146 -1.81 11.59 -24.34
C GLU A 146 -2.31 13.04 -24.22
N ALA A 147 -1.52 13.88 -23.55
CA ALA A 147 -1.78 15.32 -23.48
C ALA A 147 -1.33 15.99 -24.79
N ASN A 148 -2.05 17.02 -25.21
CA ASN A 148 -1.68 17.86 -26.34
C ASN A 148 -1.70 19.32 -25.89
N HIS A 149 -0.53 19.89 -25.57
CA HIS A 149 -0.39 21.32 -25.27
C HIS A 149 1.02 21.77 -25.62
N SER A 150 1.21 23.09 -25.76
CA SER A 150 2.46 23.69 -26.29
C SER A 150 3.74 23.40 -25.49
N GLN A 151 3.64 22.84 -24.29
CA GLN A 151 4.82 22.45 -23.48
C GLN A 151 5.13 20.95 -23.60
N CYS A 152 4.31 20.16 -24.30
CA CYS A 152 4.62 18.77 -24.62
C CYS A 152 5.65 18.69 -25.76
N PRO A 153 6.63 17.76 -25.69
CA PRO A 153 7.59 17.53 -26.78
C PRO A 153 6.95 17.19 -28.13
N ASN A 154 5.79 16.52 -28.13
CA ASN A 154 5.08 16.06 -29.32
C ASN A 154 3.83 16.91 -29.63
N TYR A 155 3.82 18.20 -29.27
CA TYR A 155 2.67 19.08 -29.49
C TYR A 155 2.28 19.18 -30.96
N ASP A 156 0.99 18.97 -31.25
CA ASP A 156 0.40 19.11 -32.57
C ASP A 156 -0.62 20.24 -32.58
N SER A 157 -0.25 21.38 -33.18
CA SER A 157 -1.11 22.56 -33.29
C SER A 157 -2.36 22.36 -34.16
N ALA A 158 -2.42 21.28 -34.93
CA ALA A 158 -3.61 20.95 -35.73
C ALA A 158 -4.68 20.21 -34.91
N LYS A 159 -4.34 19.73 -33.71
CA LYS A 159 -5.26 19.05 -32.79
C LYS A 159 -5.68 19.97 -31.66
N ASP A 160 -6.86 19.70 -31.10
CA ASP A 160 -7.34 20.42 -29.92
C ASP A 160 -6.41 20.22 -28.72
N ASN A 161 -6.31 21.25 -27.88
CA ASN A 161 -5.56 21.16 -26.64
C ASN A 161 -6.21 20.14 -25.70
N LYS A 162 -5.40 19.25 -25.14
CA LYS A 162 -5.82 18.20 -24.22
C LYS A 162 -4.90 18.16 -23.01
N TYR A 163 -5.49 18.23 -21.82
CA TYR A 163 -4.77 18.24 -20.55
C TYR A 163 -5.05 16.95 -19.78
N ILE A 164 -4.05 16.47 -19.04
CA ILE A 164 -4.19 15.36 -18.10
C ILE A 164 -3.92 15.94 -16.72
N THR A 165 -4.84 15.74 -15.79
CA THR A 165 -4.72 16.25 -14.42
C THR A 165 -4.46 15.08 -13.47
N TYR A 166 -3.48 15.24 -12.59
CA TYR A 166 -3.23 14.33 -11.47
C TYR A 166 -3.85 14.91 -10.20
N LEU A 167 -4.80 14.19 -9.61
CA LEU A 167 -5.45 14.56 -8.36
C LEU A 167 -5.18 13.49 -7.31
N ASP A 168 -4.70 13.91 -6.15
CA ASP A 168 -4.39 13.03 -5.04
C ASP A 168 -4.96 13.60 -3.74
N ALA A 169 -5.60 12.74 -2.95
CA ALA A 169 -6.21 13.13 -1.70
C ALA A 169 -5.18 13.01 -0.56
N ASN A 170 -4.78 14.15 0.00
CA ASN A 170 -3.88 14.19 1.15
C ASN A 170 -4.47 13.45 2.36
N ASN A 171 -3.81 12.38 2.79
CA ASN A 171 -4.18 11.58 3.96
C ASN A 171 -5.66 11.12 3.96
N PHE A 172 -6.08 10.48 2.86
CA PHE A 172 -7.46 10.04 2.66
C PHE A 172 -8.02 9.20 3.82
N TYR A 173 -7.33 8.12 4.21
CA TYR A 173 -7.77 7.29 5.35
C TYR A 173 -7.78 8.08 6.66
N GLY A 174 -6.79 8.95 6.90
CA GLY A 174 -6.75 9.82 8.07
C GLY A 174 -7.98 10.74 8.19
N CYS A 175 -8.44 11.28 7.07
CA CYS A 175 -9.68 12.05 7.00
C CYS A 175 -10.90 11.19 7.36
N VAL A 176 -10.99 9.97 6.83
CA VAL A 176 -12.11 9.06 7.11
C VAL A 176 -12.12 8.61 8.57
N ILE A 177 -10.97 8.22 9.15
CA ILE A 177 -10.89 7.79 10.56
C ILE A 177 -11.07 8.94 11.56
N SER A 178 -11.02 10.20 11.10
CA SER A 178 -11.34 11.37 11.92
C SER A 178 -12.86 11.62 12.02
N GLN A 179 -13.67 10.89 11.26
CA GLN A 179 -15.13 10.97 11.32
C GLN A 179 -15.69 9.98 12.35
N PRO A 180 -16.96 10.12 12.77
CA PRO A 180 -17.61 9.13 13.63
C PRO A 180 -17.55 7.72 13.01
N LEU A 181 -16.97 6.78 13.75
CA LEU A 181 -16.83 5.38 13.38
C LEU A 181 -17.40 4.48 14.48
N PRO A 182 -17.85 3.25 14.14
CA PRO A 182 -18.42 2.32 15.11
C PRO A 182 -17.33 1.77 16.05
N VAL A 183 -17.53 1.90 17.36
CA VAL A 183 -16.53 1.53 18.39
C VAL A 183 -17.06 0.57 19.46
N SER A 184 -18.38 0.53 19.71
CA SER A 184 -18.98 -0.21 20.82
C SER A 184 -20.47 -0.47 20.61
N GLY A 185 -21.06 -1.33 21.44
CA GLY A 185 -22.52 -1.54 21.48
C GLY A 185 -23.09 -2.26 20.26
N PHE A 186 -22.36 -3.24 19.75
CA PHE A 186 -22.77 -3.99 18.56
C PHE A 186 -23.94 -4.92 18.86
N GLU A 187 -25.05 -4.74 18.13
CA GLU A 187 -26.26 -5.56 18.28
C GLU A 187 -26.88 -5.85 16.91
N TRP A 188 -27.48 -7.04 16.77
CA TRP A 188 -28.31 -7.35 15.61
C TRP A 188 -29.65 -6.63 15.71
N VAL A 189 -30.05 -5.98 14.62
CA VAL A 189 -31.36 -5.34 14.52
C VAL A 189 -32.23 -6.15 13.57
N SER A 190 -33.45 -6.47 14.01
CA SER A 190 -34.44 -7.14 13.15
C SER A 190 -34.76 -6.26 11.93
N PRO A 191 -34.80 -6.83 10.71
CA PRO A 191 -35.12 -6.08 9.49
C PRO A 191 -36.44 -5.30 9.56
N ASP A 192 -37.44 -5.82 10.28
CA ASP A 192 -38.76 -5.17 10.41
C ASP A 192 -38.70 -3.82 11.13
N LYS A 193 -37.61 -3.54 11.84
CA LYS A 193 -37.39 -2.26 12.56
C LYS A 193 -36.68 -1.21 11.71
N ILE A 194 -36.20 -1.57 10.52
CA ILE A 194 -35.41 -0.69 9.65
C ILE A 194 -36.16 -0.49 8.34
N SER A 195 -36.45 0.76 7.99
CA SER A 195 -37.06 1.13 6.72
C SER A 195 -36.14 2.02 5.90
N GLN A 196 -36.30 2.03 4.57
CA GLN A 196 -35.54 2.94 3.69
C GLN A 196 -35.71 4.40 4.09
N GLN A 197 -36.94 4.79 4.48
CA GLN A 197 -37.21 6.16 4.96
C GLN A 197 -36.43 6.47 6.23
N LEU A 198 -36.33 5.54 7.19
CA LEU A 198 -35.54 5.76 8.40
C LEU A 198 -34.06 5.96 8.06
N ILE A 199 -33.53 5.17 7.13
CA ILE A 199 -32.12 5.26 6.71
C ILE A 199 -31.82 6.61 6.04
N TRP A 200 -32.65 7.04 5.09
CA TRP A 200 -32.42 8.28 4.34
C TRP A 200 -32.47 9.55 5.21
N HIS A 201 -33.19 9.50 6.32
CA HIS A 201 -33.27 10.62 7.25
C HIS A 201 -32.30 10.47 8.44
N HIS A 202 -31.47 9.43 8.45
CA HIS A 202 -30.53 9.18 9.55
C HIS A 202 -29.31 10.10 9.45
N PRO A 203 -28.98 10.90 10.49
CA PRO A 203 -27.87 11.84 10.44
C PRO A 203 -26.51 11.16 10.30
N ASN A 204 -25.64 11.69 9.43
CA ASN A 204 -24.28 11.18 9.21
C ASN A 204 -23.38 11.21 10.46
N ASP A 205 -23.69 12.08 11.42
CA ASP A 205 -22.99 12.29 12.70
C ASP A 205 -23.75 11.70 13.89
N SER A 206 -24.75 10.85 13.64
CA SER A 206 -25.49 10.15 14.68
C SER A 206 -24.54 9.31 15.56
N ALA A 207 -24.77 9.36 16.88
CA ALA A 207 -24.04 8.57 17.86
C ALA A 207 -24.22 7.05 17.66
N VAL A 208 -25.32 6.63 17.04
CA VAL A 208 -25.61 5.23 16.68
C VAL A 208 -25.76 5.15 15.17
N GLY A 209 -25.08 4.19 14.54
CA GLY A 209 -25.18 3.91 13.11
C GLY A 209 -25.61 2.47 12.84
N CYS A 210 -25.79 2.13 11.58
CA CYS A 210 -26.05 0.76 11.15
C CYS A 210 -25.21 0.35 9.93
N ILE A 211 -24.86 -0.92 9.89
CA ILE A 211 -24.30 -1.58 8.71
C ILE A 211 -25.38 -2.51 8.20
N LEU A 212 -25.69 -2.39 6.92
CA LEU A 212 -26.83 -3.03 6.29
C LEU A 212 -26.35 -4.06 5.28
N GLU A 213 -27.15 -5.10 5.11
CA GLU A 213 -27.10 -6.01 3.97
C GLU A 213 -28.34 -5.75 3.13
N VAL A 214 -28.14 -5.38 1.87
CA VAL A 214 -29.23 -4.97 0.97
C VAL A 214 -29.06 -5.54 -0.43
N ASP A 215 -30.18 -5.69 -1.12
CA ASP A 215 -30.21 -5.88 -2.56
C ASP A 215 -30.37 -4.52 -3.24
N MET A 216 -29.60 -4.27 -4.30
CA MET A 216 -29.61 -3.01 -5.03
C MET A 216 -29.72 -3.27 -6.53
N GLU A 217 -30.63 -2.55 -7.17
CA GLU A 217 -30.70 -2.49 -8.63
C GLU A 217 -29.76 -1.41 -9.15
N TYR A 218 -29.16 -1.65 -10.33
CA TYR A 218 -28.30 -0.69 -11.02
C TYR A 218 -28.97 -0.28 -12.33
N PRO A 219 -29.80 0.79 -12.32
CA PRO A 219 -30.64 1.15 -13.45
C PRO A 219 -29.84 1.42 -14.74
N PRO A 220 -30.27 0.91 -15.92
CA PRO A 220 -29.56 1.10 -17.19
C PRO A 220 -29.28 2.56 -17.55
N GLU A 221 -30.15 3.48 -17.16
CA GLU A 221 -29.99 4.91 -17.40
C GLU A 221 -28.76 5.54 -16.72
N LEU A 222 -28.20 4.88 -15.70
CA LEU A 222 -26.98 5.34 -15.00
C LEU A 222 -25.70 4.74 -15.59
N HIS A 223 -25.80 3.80 -16.54
CA HIS A 223 -24.64 3.03 -17.01
C HIS A 223 -23.61 3.93 -17.70
N ASP A 224 -24.05 4.82 -18.59
CA ASP A 224 -23.15 5.74 -19.29
C ASP A 224 -22.46 6.72 -18.32
N GLN A 225 -23.22 7.26 -17.35
CA GLN A 225 -22.70 8.21 -16.38
C GLN A 225 -21.67 7.56 -15.44
N HIS A 226 -21.91 6.31 -15.03
CA HIS A 226 -21.09 5.61 -14.05
C HIS A 226 -20.04 4.68 -14.68
N ASN A 227 -19.96 4.59 -16.01
CA ASN A 227 -19.05 3.67 -16.71
C ASN A 227 -17.58 3.86 -16.29
N SER A 228 -17.18 5.11 -16.02
CA SER A 228 -15.82 5.43 -15.59
C SER A 228 -15.53 5.11 -14.12
N ASN A 229 -16.55 5.01 -13.28
CA ASN A 229 -16.39 4.68 -11.86
C ASN A 229 -17.68 4.05 -11.30
N PRO A 230 -17.96 2.77 -11.62
CA PRO A 230 -19.15 2.10 -11.13
C PRO A 230 -19.19 2.08 -9.60
N LEU A 231 -20.35 2.39 -9.03
CA LEU A 231 -20.54 2.39 -7.58
C LEU A 231 -20.58 0.94 -7.06
N THR A 232 -20.39 0.78 -5.74
CA THR A 232 -20.59 -0.49 -5.03
C THR A 232 -19.74 -1.67 -5.58
N PRO A 233 -18.41 -1.57 -5.60
CA PRO A 233 -17.55 -2.65 -6.09
C PRO A 233 -17.75 -3.92 -5.26
N GLU A 234 -17.68 -5.09 -5.90
CA GLU A 234 -17.85 -6.39 -5.25
C GLU A 234 -16.66 -7.31 -5.47
N ARG A 235 -16.43 -8.24 -4.55
CA ARG A 235 -15.45 -9.31 -4.75
C ARG A 235 -16.09 -10.36 -5.64
N MET A 236 -15.52 -10.58 -6.82
CA MET A 236 -16.03 -11.58 -7.75
C MET A 236 -14.91 -12.24 -8.54
N ASN A 237 -15.18 -13.46 -9.03
CA ASN A 237 -14.32 -14.13 -9.98
C ASN A 237 -14.57 -13.60 -11.38
N ILE A 238 -13.51 -13.12 -12.04
CA ILE A 238 -13.58 -12.64 -13.41
C ILE A 238 -13.64 -13.85 -14.36
N LYS A 239 -14.77 -14.00 -15.04
CA LYS A 239 -14.98 -15.11 -15.99
C LYS A 239 -14.46 -14.72 -17.38
N PRO A 240 -14.02 -15.66 -18.22
CA PRO A 240 -13.54 -15.36 -19.58
C PRO A 240 -14.50 -14.50 -20.43
N PRO A 241 -15.84 -14.67 -20.38
CA PRO A 241 -16.77 -13.80 -21.11
C PRO A 241 -16.79 -12.34 -20.65
N MET A 242 -16.20 -12.03 -19.49
CA MET A 242 -16.08 -10.67 -18.96
C MET A 242 -14.81 -9.97 -19.42
N LEU A 243 -13.90 -10.69 -20.10
CA LEU A 243 -12.65 -10.13 -20.59
C LEU A 243 -12.88 -9.43 -21.93
N SER A 244 -12.25 -8.28 -22.12
CA SER A 244 -12.26 -7.58 -23.41
C SER A 244 -11.48 -8.38 -24.46
N PRO A 245 -11.78 -8.23 -25.76
CA PRO A 245 -11.01 -8.87 -26.84
C PRO A 245 -9.50 -8.66 -26.70
N THR A 246 -9.07 -7.43 -26.43
CA THR A 246 -7.66 -7.08 -26.19
C THR A 246 -7.05 -7.82 -25.00
N ALA A 247 -7.81 -8.04 -23.92
CA ALA A 247 -7.30 -8.79 -22.76
C ALA A 247 -7.08 -10.27 -23.12
N MET A 248 -7.95 -10.83 -23.96
CA MET A 248 -7.80 -12.19 -24.47
C MET A 248 -6.59 -12.33 -25.41
N GLU A 249 -6.34 -11.33 -26.26
CA GLU A 249 -5.15 -11.28 -27.14
C GLU A 249 -3.85 -11.25 -26.33
N ILE A 250 -3.74 -10.36 -25.34
CA ILE A 250 -2.56 -10.28 -24.46
C ILE A 250 -2.31 -11.61 -23.74
N LEU A 251 -3.35 -12.26 -23.23
CA LEU A 251 -3.21 -13.57 -22.59
C LEU A 251 -2.65 -14.63 -23.57
N ALA A 252 -3.10 -14.60 -24.83
CA ALA A 252 -2.60 -15.51 -25.86
C ALA A 252 -1.12 -15.24 -26.19
N GLU A 253 -0.73 -13.97 -26.35
CA GLU A 253 0.66 -13.56 -26.61
C GLU A 253 1.60 -13.96 -25.46
N MET A 254 1.15 -13.80 -24.22
CA MET A 254 1.91 -14.17 -23.03
C MET A 254 1.89 -15.69 -22.75
N ASN A 255 1.19 -16.48 -23.56
CA ASN A 255 0.95 -17.92 -23.34
C ASN A 255 0.37 -18.20 -21.94
N MET A 256 -0.52 -17.33 -21.47
CA MET A 256 -1.19 -17.40 -20.17
C MET A 256 -2.65 -17.79 -20.32
N LYS A 257 -3.16 -18.58 -19.38
CA LYS A 257 -4.60 -18.88 -19.29
C LYS A 257 -5.30 -17.83 -18.43
N PRO A 258 -6.58 -17.49 -18.71
CA PRO A 258 -7.37 -16.65 -17.81
C PRO A 258 -7.35 -17.21 -16.38
N ALA A 259 -6.96 -16.38 -15.42
CA ALA A 259 -6.89 -16.78 -14.02
C ALA A 259 -8.29 -17.11 -13.50
N SER A 260 -8.55 -18.39 -13.18
CA SER A 260 -9.92 -18.88 -12.96
C SER A 260 -10.36 -18.95 -11.50
N LYS A 261 -9.51 -18.64 -10.52
CA LYS A 261 -9.78 -18.94 -9.10
C LYS A 261 -9.48 -17.84 -8.10
N THR A 262 -9.20 -16.61 -8.54
CA THR A 262 -8.88 -15.52 -7.61
C THR A 262 -9.94 -14.45 -7.70
N GLU A 263 -10.60 -14.21 -6.57
CA GLU A 263 -11.54 -13.10 -6.44
C GLU A 263 -10.80 -11.77 -6.62
N LYS A 264 -11.43 -10.85 -7.35
CA LYS A 264 -10.98 -9.48 -7.55
C LYS A 264 -12.05 -8.55 -7.05
N LEU A 265 -11.65 -7.45 -6.41
CA LEU A 265 -12.55 -6.34 -6.13
C LEU A 265 -12.79 -5.61 -7.46
N ALA A 266 -13.98 -5.76 -8.02
CA ALA A 266 -14.32 -5.27 -9.34
C ALA A 266 -15.48 -4.27 -9.26
N PRO A 267 -15.28 -3.00 -9.67
CA PRO A 267 -16.37 -2.11 -10.02
C PRO A 267 -17.14 -2.67 -11.21
N ASN A 268 -18.46 -2.75 -11.10
CA ASN A 268 -19.32 -3.20 -12.20
C ASN A 268 -20.73 -2.60 -12.09
N LEU A 269 -21.44 -2.59 -13.21
CA LEU A 269 -22.78 -2.03 -13.36
C LEU A 269 -23.91 -3.06 -13.16
N TYR A 270 -23.61 -4.22 -12.54
CA TYR A 270 -24.63 -5.24 -12.25
C TYR A 270 -25.47 -4.86 -11.03
N ASN A 271 -26.67 -5.44 -10.94
CA ASN A 271 -27.42 -5.46 -9.69
C ASN A 271 -26.58 -6.15 -8.60
N LYS A 272 -26.73 -5.70 -7.36
CA LYS A 272 -26.04 -6.25 -6.20
C LYS A 272 -27.03 -7.05 -5.36
N GLN A 273 -26.54 -8.13 -4.78
CA GLN A 273 -27.31 -9.02 -3.91
C GLN A 273 -26.55 -9.20 -2.60
N ASN A 274 -27.25 -9.15 -1.46
CA ASN A 274 -26.65 -9.26 -0.13
C ASN A 274 -25.43 -8.34 0.07
N TYR A 275 -25.51 -7.11 -0.44
CA TYR A 275 -24.40 -6.18 -0.40
C TYR A 275 -24.29 -5.52 0.97
N GLY A 276 -23.15 -5.75 1.64
CA GLY A 276 -22.82 -5.08 2.89
C GLY A 276 -22.31 -3.66 2.69
N LEU A 277 -22.94 -2.69 3.35
CA LEU A 277 -22.44 -1.31 3.41
C LEU A 277 -22.88 -0.57 4.68
N HIS A 278 -22.13 0.49 5.01
CA HIS A 278 -22.53 1.46 6.01
C HIS A 278 -23.67 2.34 5.48
N TYR A 279 -24.66 2.68 6.32
CA TYR A 279 -25.85 3.45 5.90
C TYR A 279 -25.53 4.78 5.20
N ARG A 280 -24.41 5.41 5.56
CA ARG A 280 -23.91 6.67 4.95
C ARG A 280 -23.55 6.55 3.46
N ASN A 281 -23.49 5.34 2.92
CA ASN A 281 -23.18 5.07 1.52
C ASN A 281 -24.43 4.71 0.69
N LEU A 282 -25.64 4.87 1.26
CA LEU A 282 -26.95 4.72 0.59
C LEU A 282 -27.54 6.07 0.19
#